data_AF-A0A354T5G1-F1
#
_entry.id   AF-A0A354T5G1-F1
#
_cell.length_a   1.000
_cell.length_b   1.000
_cell.length_c   1.000
_cell.angle_alpha   90.00
_cell.angle_beta   90.00
_cell.angle_gamma   90.00
#
_symmetry.space_group_name_H-M   'P 1'
#
loop_
_entity.id
_entity.type
_entity.pdbx_description
1 polymer ?
#
loop_
_entity_poly.entity_id
_entity_poly.type
_entity_poly.pdbx_seq_one_letter_code
_entity_poly.pdbx_strand_id
1 'polypeptide(L)'
;MTGLIEVKLTELNQLFNSMDPSPFHERDLDRNAEEFIVSWAQEHPKQHDLKLLVHLAKRPADATDAQKLVADSVAHYFEYRANMALREFKHLMREGRAALLVGLAFLAICQITATLLTQSYGSWQTVAREGLTIIGWVAMWKPLEICLYRWWPVLTLRRLYQRLSRMPVEVHHPS
;
A
#
# COMPACT_ATOMS: atom_id res chain seq x y z
N MET A 1 -20.08 5.27 13.84
CA MET A 1 -20.67 5.97 12.67
C MET A 1 -20.13 5.28 11.43
N THR A 2 -20.96 5.11 10.39
CA THR A 2 -20.60 4.42 9.14
C THR A 2 -20.39 5.48 8.06
N GLY A 3 -19.24 5.44 7.37
CA GLY A 3 -18.99 6.26 6.19
C GLY A 3 -19.66 5.66 4.96
N LEU A 4 -20.39 6.49 4.21
CA LEU A 4 -21.10 6.07 3.00
C LEU A 4 -20.32 6.55 1.78
N ILE A 5 -19.99 5.63 0.89
CA ILE A 5 -19.35 5.91 -0.39
C ILE A 5 -20.42 5.72 -1.47
N GLU A 6 -20.91 6.81 -2.05
CA GLU A 6 -21.95 6.78 -3.07
C GLU A 6 -21.35 6.84 -4.47
N VAL A 7 -21.67 5.85 -5.30
CA VAL A 7 -21.24 5.80 -6.70
C VAL A 7 -22.48 5.81 -7.58
N LYS A 8 -22.56 6.78 -8.50
CA LYS A 8 -23.65 6.90 -9.47
C LYS A 8 -23.19 6.38 -10.82
N LEU A 9 -23.83 5.32 -11.29
CA LEU A 9 -23.53 4.64 -12.55
C LEU A 9 -24.77 4.58 -13.43
N THR A 10 -24.57 4.68 -14.75
CA THR A 10 -25.66 4.47 -15.71
C THR A 10 -25.94 2.99 -15.87
N GLU A 11 -24.88 2.18 -15.93
CA GLU A 11 -24.92 0.73 -16.08
C GLU A 11 -23.86 0.08 -15.19
N LEU A 12 -24.16 -1.13 -14.72
CA LEU A 12 -23.26 -1.87 -13.84
C LEU A 12 -21.89 -2.15 -14.49
N ASN A 13 -21.86 -2.31 -15.82
CA ASN A 13 -20.65 -2.51 -16.60
C ASN A 13 -19.63 -1.37 -16.47
N GLN A 14 -20.05 -0.16 -16.06
CA GLN A 14 -19.14 0.98 -15.87
C GLN A 14 -18.28 0.85 -14.61
N LEU A 15 -18.69 0.03 -13.64
CA LEU A 15 -17.89 -0.27 -12.46
C LEU A 15 -16.71 -1.21 -12.78
N PHE A 16 -16.87 -2.00 -13.85
CA PHE A 16 -15.95 -3.06 -14.23
C PHE A 16 -15.10 -2.64 -15.42
N ASN A 17 -13.89 -3.16 -15.49
CA ASN A 17 -13.00 -2.94 -16.61
C ASN A 17 -13.62 -3.51 -17.91
N SER A 18 -13.73 -2.68 -18.95
CA SER A 18 -14.29 -3.07 -20.25
C SER A 18 -13.34 -3.92 -21.10
N MET A 19 -12.04 -3.92 -20.77
CA MET A 19 -11.00 -4.68 -21.47
C MET A 19 -10.78 -6.07 -20.88
N ASP A 20 -11.43 -6.41 -19.77
CA ASP A 20 -11.35 -7.72 -19.13
C ASP A 20 -12.34 -8.70 -19.82
N PRO A 21 -11.84 -9.72 -20.56
CA PRO A 21 -12.68 -10.66 -21.29
C PRO A 21 -13.32 -11.73 -20.39
N SER A 22 -13.15 -11.64 -19.07
CA SER A 22 -13.68 -12.62 -18.11
C SER A 22 -15.21 -12.66 -18.17
N PRO A 23 -15.81 -13.80 -18.60
CA PRO A 23 -17.21 -13.83 -19.02
C PRO A 23 -18.19 -13.67 -17.87
N PHE A 24 -17.90 -14.12 -16.64
CA PHE A 24 -18.71 -13.90 -15.44
C PHE A 24 -17.89 -14.05 -14.14
N HIS A 25 -18.40 -13.44 -13.06
CA HIS A 25 -18.04 -13.56 -11.62
C HIS A 25 -16.72 -12.95 -11.10
N GLU A 26 -15.76 -12.60 -11.95
CA GLU A 26 -14.46 -12.08 -11.49
C GLU A 26 -13.96 -10.89 -12.34
N ARG A 27 -14.85 -9.96 -12.68
CA ARG A 27 -14.42 -8.77 -13.43
C ARG A 27 -13.67 -7.82 -12.52
N ASP A 28 -12.48 -7.42 -12.94
CA ASP A 28 -11.71 -6.41 -12.24
C ASP A 28 -12.48 -5.07 -12.22
N LEU A 29 -12.39 -4.34 -11.09
CA LEU A 29 -12.88 -2.97 -11.04
C LEU A 29 -12.12 -2.11 -12.05
N ASP A 30 -12.85 -1.18 -12.67
CA ASP A 30 -12.22 -0.13 -13.45
C ASP A 30 -11.28 0.70 -12.57
N ARG A 31 -10.13 1.13 -13.11
CA ARG A 31 -9.17 1.93 -12.34
C ARG A 31 -9.77 3.24 -11.83
N ASN A 32 -10.65 3.88 -12.59
CA ASN A 32 -11.29 5.11 -12.16
C ASN A 32 -12.26 4.84 -10.99
N ALA A 33 -12.94 3.69 -11.01
CA ALA A 33 -13.78 3.26 -9.90
C ALA A 33 -12.96 2.94 -8.64
N GLU A 34 -11.82 2.24 -8.78
CA GLU A 34 -10.88 2.02 -7.67
C GLU A 34 -10.44 3.36 -7.06
N GLU A 35 -9.95 4.28 -7.89
CA GLU A 35 -9.42 5.57 -7.43
C GLU A 35 -10.50 6.41 -6.72
N PHE A 36 -11.72 6.44 -7.26
CA PHE A 36 -12.85 7.10 -6.62
C PHE A 36 -13.19 6.48 -5.25
N ILE A 37 -13.33 5.16 -5.18
CA ILE A 37 -13.66 4.48 -3.92
C ILE A 37 -12.55 4.68 -2.88
N VAL A 38 -11.28 4.58 -3.30
CA VAL A 38 -10.11 4.73 -2.41
C VAL A 38 -9.98 6.16 -1.90
N SER A 39 -10.17 7.17 -2.75
CA SER A 39 -10.10 8.58 -2.34
C SER A 39 -11.18 8.91 -1.29
N TRP A 40 -12.44 8.55 -1.55
CA TRP A 40 -13.53 8.70 -0.56
C TRP A 40 -13.25 7.95 0.74
N ALA A 41 -12.72 6.73 0.65
CA ALA A 41 -12.38 5.93 1.81
C ALA A 41 -11.26 6.54 2.66
N GLN A 42 -10.36 7.32 2.06
CA GLN A 42 -9.28 8.05 2.76
C GLN A 42 -9.79 9.31 3.48
N GLU A 43 -10.85 9.94 2.96
CA GLU A 43 -11.49 11.10 3.61
C GLU A 43 -12.21 10.70 4.91
N HIS A 44 -12.71 9.45 4.99
CA HIS A 44 -13.34 8.94 6.19
C HIS A 44 -12.36 8.51 7.28
N PRO A 45 -12.65 8.80 8.57
CA PRO A 45 -11.85 8.32 9.70
C PRO A 45 -11.60 6.80 9.65
N LYS A 46 -10.37 6.38 10.01
CA LYS A 46 -9.94 4.97 9.97
C LYS A 46 -10.75 4.04 10.89
N GLN A 47 -11.50 4.59 11.83
CA GLN A 47 -12.29 3.87 12.84
C GLN A 47 -13.75 3.63 12.41
N HIS A 48 -14.21 4.28 11.33
CA HIS A 48 -15.56 4.08 10.83
C HIS A 48 -15.62 2.90 9.87
N ASP A 49 -16.70 2.12 9.99
CA ASP A 49 -17.07 1.14 8.97
C ASP A 49 -17.44 1.88 7.68
N LEU A 50 -17.13 1.28 6.54
CA LEU A 50 -17.47 1.84 5.23
C LEU A 50 -18.57 1.01 4.59
N LYS A 51 -19.44 1.68 3.84
CA LYS A 51 -20.50 1.05 3.07
C LYS A 51 -20.52 1.64 1.66
N LEU A 52 -20.55 0.78 0.64
CA LEU A 52 -20.62 1.19 -0.75
C LEU A 52 -22.08 1.20 -1.20
N LEU A 53 -22.54 2.34 -1.67
CA LEU A 53 -23.88 2.52 -2.22
C LEU A 53 -23.78 2.78 -3.72
N VAL A 54 -24.22 1.83 -4.53
CA VAL A 54 -24.19 1.92 -6.00
C VAL A 54 -25.57 2.30 -6.50
N HIS A 55 -25.71 3.51 -7.03
CA HIS A 55 -26.93 3.97 -7.69
C HIS A 55 -26.87 3.65 -9.18
N LEU A 56 -27.75 2.79 -9.66
CA LEU A 56 -27.90 2.44 -11.06
C LEU A 56 -29.04 3.23 -11.70
N ALA A 57 -28.78 3.93 -12.81
CA ALA A 57 -29.84 4.63 -13.54
C ALA A 57 -30.78 3.68 -14.30
N LYS A 58 -30.28 2.50 -14.72
CA LYS A 58 -31.08 1.44 -15.36
C LYS A 58 -31.36 0.32 -14.39
N ARG A 59 -32.61 -0.19 -14.39
CA ARG A 59 -33.00 -1.36 -13.60
C ARG A 59 -32.30 -2.62 -14.14
N PRO A 60 -31.50 -3.32 -13.33
CA PRO A 60 -30.97 -4.63 -13.72
C PRO A 60 -32.11 -5.66 -13.83
N ALA A 61 -31.95 -6.66 -14.72
CA ALA A 61 -32.93 -7.73 -14.89
C ALA A 61 -33.17 -8.50 -13.57
N ASP A 62 -32.11 -8.74 -12.80
CA ASP A 62 -32.14 -9.38 -11.48
C ASP A 62 -31.34 -8.55 -10.44
N ALA A 63 -32.05 -7.71 -9.67
CA ALA A 63 -31.41 -6.79 -8.73
C ALA A 63 -30.66 -7.48 -7.58
N THR A 64 -31.19 -8.59 -7.07
CA THR A 64 -30.55 -9.36 -5.98
C THR A 64 -29.27 -10.04 -6.45
N ASP A 65 -29.25 -10.55 -7.67
CA ASP A 65 -28.09 -11.22 -8.26
C ASP A 65 -27.01 -10.20 -8.63
N ALA A 66 -27.42 -9.05 -9.18
CA ALA A 66 -26.53 -7.91 -9.44
C ALA A 66 -25.87 -7.39 -8.16
N GLN A 67 -26.60 -7.25 -7.05
CA GLN A 67 -26.00 -6.80 -5.78
C GLN A 67 -24.95 -7.78 -5.26
N LYS A 68 -25.24 -9.09 -5.23
CA LYS A 68 -24.28 -10.10 -4.78
C LYS A 68 -23.05 -10.15 -5.66
N LEU A 69 -23.25 -10.14 -6.98
CA LEU A 69 -22.15 -10.14 -7.95
C LEU A 69 -21.21 -8.94 -7.73
N VAL A 70 -21.75 -7.75 -7.50
CA VAL A 70 -20.93 -6.56 -7.22
C VAL A 70 -20.24 -6.68 -5.87
N ALA A 71 -20.95 -7.11 -4.82
CA ALA A 71 -20.38 -7.28 -3.50
C ALA A 71 -19.19 -8.24 -3.52
N ASP A 72 -19.35 -9.39 -4.16
CA ASP A 72 -18.31 -10.42 -4.28
C ASP A 72 -17.14 -9.94 -5.13
N SER A 73 -17.41 -9.27 -6.26
CA SER A 73 -16.35 -8.73 -7.13
C SER A 73 -15.53 -7.63 -6.43
N VAL A 74 -16.20 -6.71 -5.73
CA VAL A 74 -15.55 -5.65 -4.94
C VAL A 74 -14.72 -6.25 -3.80
N ALA A 75 -15.28 -7.23 -3.08
CA ALA A 75 -14.59 -7.92 -2.01
C ALA A 75 -13.32 -8.63 -2.51
N HIS A 76 -13.43 -9.46 -3.56
CA HIS A 76 -12.30 -10.17 -4.14
C HIS A 76 -11.24 -9.22 -4.71
N TYR A 77 -11.66 -8.17 -5.42
CA TYR A 77 -10.74 -7.19 -5.99
C TYR A 77 -9.89 -6.51 -4.90
N PHE A 78 -10.54 -5.98 -3.86
CA PHE A 78 -9.81 -5.30 -2.79
C PHE A 78 -9.00 -6.27 -1.90
N GLU A 79 -9.45 -7.52 -1.74
CA GLU A 79 -8.64 -8.55 -1.10
C GLU A 79 -7.37 -8.86 -1.91
N TYR A 80 -7.50 -9.02 -3.23
CA TYR A 80 -6.37 -9.20 -4.13
C TYR A 80 -5.38 -8.02 -4.05
N ARG A 81 -5.87 -6.78 -4.06
CA ARG A 81 -5.07 -5.55 -3.90
C ARG A 81 -4.37 -5.50 -2.54
N ALA A 82 -5.06 -5.88 -1.46
CA ALA A 82 -4.44 -5.99 -0.14
C ALA A 82 -3.30 -7.03 -0.10
N ASN A 83 -3.48 -8.16 -0.76
CA ASN A 83 -2.46 -9.21 -0.87
C ASN A 83 -1.28 -8.78 -1.75
N MET A 84 -1.51 -7.98 -2.80
CA MET A 84 -0.45 -7.34 -3.58
C MET A 84 0.35 -6.35 -2.74
N ALA A 85 -0.31 -5.48 -1.98
CA ALA A 85 0.36 -4.55 -1.05
C ALA A 85 1.19 -5.29 0.02
N LEU A 86 0.74 -6.45 0.48
CA LEU A 86 1.52 -7.30 1.40
C LEU A 86 2.80 -7.84 0.74
N ARG A 87 2.71 -8.28 -0.52
CA ARG A 87 3.88 -8.76 -1.27
C ARG A 87 4.91 -7.63 -1.45
N GLU A 88 4.44 -6.44 -1.82
CA GLU A 88 5.29 -5.26 -1.93
C GLU A 88 5.96 -4.90 -0.59
N PHE A 89 5.21 -4.92 0.51
CA PHE A 89 5.76 -4.70 1.84
C PHE A 89 6.87 -5.72 2.18
N LYS A 90 6.66 -7.00 1.87
CA LYS A 90 7.69 -8.05 2.09
C LYS A 90 8.94 -7.80 1.26
N HIS A 91 8.80 -7.31 0.03
CA HIS A 91 9.93 -6.92 -0.81
C HIS A 91 10.70 -5.75 -0.20
N LEU A 92 10.02 -4.67 0.19
CA LEU A 92 10.64 -3.52 0.86
C LEU A 92 11.37 -3.90 2.15
N MET A 93 10.81 -4.82 2.94
CA MET A 93 11.47 -5.31 4.16
C MET A 93 12.73 -6.12 3.87
N ARG A 94 12.76 -6.88 2.78
CA ARG A 94 13.98 -7.60 2.36
C ARG A 94 15.08 -6.63 1.93
N GLU A 95 14.73 -5.63 1.13
CA GLU A 95 15.64 -4.56 0.72
C GLU A 95 16.16 -3.77 1.93
N GLY A 96 15.26 -3.39 2.83
CA GLY A 96 15.59 -2.69 4.06
C GLY A 96 16.55 -3.48 4.96
N ARG A 97 16.34 -4.80 5.11
CA ARG A 97 17.25 -5.68 5.86
C ARG A 97 18.62 -5.79 5.21
N ALA A 98 18.68 -5.90 3.88
CA ALA A 98 19.95 -5.91 3.17
C ALA A 98 20.71 -4.59 3.37
N ALA A 99 20.03 -3.46 3.25
CA ALA A 99 20.61 -2.14 3.49
C ALA A 99 21.09 -1.96 4.94
N LEU A 100 20.34 -2.47 5.93
CA LEU A 100 20.74 -2.46 7.33
C LEU A 100 22.02 -3.28 7.57
N LEU A 101 22.12 -4.47 6.96
CA LEU A 101 23.31 -5.31 7.06
C LEU A 101 24.54 -4.64 6.45
N VAL A 102 24.39 -4.00 5.29
CA VAL A 102 25.47 -3.22 4.65
C VAL A 102 25.92 -2.08 5.56
N GLY A 103 24.98 -1.32 6.14
CA GLY A 103 25.29 -0.25 7.09
C GLY A 103 26.02 -0.76 8.35
N LEU A 104 25.54 -1.87 8.93
CA LEU A 104 26.17 -2.50 10.10
C LEU A 104 27.58 -3.02 9.78
N ALA A 105 27.76 -3.64 8.62
CA ALA A 105 29.07 -4.12 8.17
C ALA A 105 30.05 -2.97 7.96
N PHE A 106 29.61 -1.87 7.33
CA PHE A 106 30.42 -0.68 7.17
C PHE A 106 30.85 -0.08 8.51
N LEU A 107 29.92 0.03 9.47
CA LEU A 107 30.21 0.52 10.82
C LEU A 107 31.18 -0.39 11.57
N ALA A 108 31.01 -1.72 11.47
CA ALA A 108 31.92 -2.69 12.04
C ALA A 108 33.34 -2.56 11.46
N ILE A 109 33.46 -2.41 10.13
CA ILE A 109 34.75 -2.19 9.46
C ILE A 109 35.40 -0.91 9.98
N CYS A 110 34.67 0.21 10.03
CA CYS A 110 35.19 1.47 10.54
C CYS A 110 35.71 1.35 11.98
N GLN A 111 34.98 0.65 12.84
CA GLN A 111 35.41 0.43 14.23
C GLN A 111 36.67 -0.43 14.31
N ILE A 112 36.77 -1.50 13.51
CA ILE A 112 37.97 -2.35 13.43
C ILE A 112 39.17 -1.54 12.92
N THR A 113 38.99 -0.74 11.87
CA THR A 113 40.06 0.11 11.34
C THR A 113 40.51 1.14 12.38
N ALA A 114 39.57 1.74 13.12
CA ALA A 114 39.87 2.70 14.18
C ALA A 114 40.66 2.07 15.34
N THR A 115 40.35 0.83 15.74
CA THR A 115 41.07 0.13 16.82
C THR A 115 42.44 -0.40 16.39
N LEU A 116 42.65 -0.67 15.11
CA LEU A 116 43.97 -1.05 14.57
C LEU A 116 44.91 0.16 14.41
N LEU A 117 44.36 1.34 14.11
CA LEU A 117 45.13 2.57 13.90
C LEU A 117 45.61 3.26 15.19
N THR A 118 45.04 2.95 16.35
CA THR A 118 45.47 3.50 17.66
C THR A 118 46.88 3.08 18.07
N GLN A 119 47.56 2.21 17.31
CA GLN A 119 48.96 1.84 17.54
C GLN A 119 49.98 2.84 16.97
N SER A 120 49.58 3.88 16.23
CA SER A 120 50.52 4.85 15.65
C SER A 120 50.03 6.29 15.88
N TYR A 121 50.87 7.15 16.45
CA TYR A 121 50.55 8.54 16.83
C TYR A 121 50.86 9.51 15.68
N GLY A 122 49.83 10.04 14.98
CA GLY A 122 50.00 11.09 13.97
C GLY A 122 48.73 11.91 13.68
N SER A 123 48.85 13.25 13.66
CA SER A 123 47.76 14.23 13.45
C SER A 123 46.93 14.04 12.16
N TRP A 124 47.40 13.26 11.19
CA TRP A 124 46.66 12.95 9.96
C TRP A 124 45.56 11.90 10.17
N GLN A 125 45.70 11.04 11.19
CA GLN A 125 44.75 9.96 11.47
C GLN A 125 43.45 10.48 12.08
N THR A 126 43.50 11.54 12.88
CA THR A 126 42.31 12.21 13.42
C THR A 126 41.44 12.78 12.30
N VAL A 127 42.04 13.45 11.32
CA VAL A 127 41.33 14.00 10.15
C VAL A 127 40.73 12.89 9.30
N ALA A 128 41.48 11.81 9.04
CA ALA A 128 40.96 10.65 8.30
C ALA A 128 39.82 9.95 9.04
N ARG A 129 39.90 9.84 10.37
CA ARG A 129 38.86 9.25 11.23
C ARG A 129 37.58 10.07 11.23
N GLU A 130 37.69 11.39 11.30
CA GLU A 130 36.54 12.30 11.23
C GLU A 130 35.87 12.23 9.85
N GLY A 131 36.66 12.23 8.77
CA GLY A 131 36.14 12.07 7.40
C GLY A 131 35.42 10.73 7.19
N LEU A 132 35.99 9.63 7.71
CA LEU A 132 35.40 8.30 7.62
C LEU A 132 34.10 8.19 8.44
N THR A 133 34.02 8.89 9.58
CA THR A 133 32.81 8.96 10.40
C THR A 133 31.70 9.73 9.69
N ILE A 134 32.03 10.85 9.02
CA ILE A 134 31.07 11.64 8.24
C ILE A 134 30.57 10.82 7.03
N ILE A 135 31.47 10.17 6.29
CA ILE A 135 31.10 9.32 5.14
C ILE A 135 30.27 8.11 5.62
N GLY A 136 30.62 7.51 6.75
CA GLY A 136 29.85 6.42 7.34
C GLY A 136 28.44 6.81 7.75
N TRP A 137 28.30 7.97 8.39
CA TRP A 137 26.99 8.52 8.75
C TRP A 137 26.15 8.86 7.51
N VAL A 138 26.75 9.49 6.49
CA VAL A 138 26.08 9.76 5.21
C VAL A 138 25.71 8.46 4.49
N ALA A 139 26.58 7.46 4.45
CA ALA A 139 26.24 6.16 3.87
C ALA A 139 25.08 5.47 4.63
N MET A 140 24.92 5.75 5.93
CA MET A 140 23.88 5.17 6.78
C MET A 140 22.50 5.81 6.62
N TRP A 141 22.40 7.01 6.01
CA TRP A 141 21.10 7.72 5.90
C TRP A 141 20.12 7.03 4.93
N LYS A 142 20.60 6.55 3.78
CA LYS A 142 19.77 5.88 2.75
C LYS A 142 19.11 4.58 3.26
N PRO A 143 19.84 3.66 3.92
CA PRO A 143 19.26 2.49 4.57
C PRO A 143 18.20 2.85 5.60
N LEU A 144 18.49 3.85 6.44
CA LEU A 144 17.59 4.30 7.50
C LEU A 144 16.31 4.89 6.91
N GLU A 145 16.40 5.74 5.88
CA GLU A 145 15.27 6.33 5.16
C GLU A 145 14.30 5.25 4.64
N ILE A 146 14.84 4.23 3.95
CA ILE A 146 14.05 3.13 3.39
C ILE A 146 13.36 2.34 4.51
N CYS A 147 14.11 1.98 5.56
CA CYS A 147 13.60 1.20 6.68
C CYS A 147 12.66 1.97 7.59
N LEU A 148 12.70 3.31 7.65
CA LEU A 148 11.85 4.08 8.56
C LEU A 148 10.59 4.62 7.89
N TYR A 149 10.67 5.07 6.62
CA TYR A 149 9.58 5.83 6.00
C TYR A 149 8.85 5.09 4.88
N ARG A 150 9.52 4.23 4.08
CA ARG A 150 8.88 3.64 2.89
C ARG A 150 7.82 2.58 3.17
N TRP A 151 7.84 1.95 4.35
CA TRP A 151 6.96 0.81 4.66
C TRP A 151 5.60 1.20 5.26
N TRP A 152 5.56 2.30 6.01
CA TRP A 152 4.35 2.83 6.63
C TRP A 152 3.22 3.16 5.64
N PRO A 153 3.47 3.81 4.47
CA PRO A 153 2.43 4.06 3.48
C PRO A 153 1.87 2.74 2.90
N VAL A 154 2.72 1.75 2.64
CA VAL A 154 2.28 0.44 2.11
C VAL A 154 1.39 -0.31 3.10
N LEU A 155 1.74 -0.30 4.40
CA LEU A 155 0.90 -0.90 5.44
C LEU A 155 -0.42 -0.15 5.60
N THR A 156 -0.40 1.17 5.53
CA THR A 156 -1.61 1.99 5.62
C THR A 156 -2.55 1.70 4.46
N LEU A 157 -2.01 1.62 3.24
CA LEU A 157 -2.76 1.28 2.03
C LEU A 157 -3.33 -0.15 2.10
N ARG A 158 -2.54 -1.12 2.58
CA ARG A 158 -3.03 -2.49 2.80
C ARG A 158 -4.23 -2.53 3.76
N ARG A 159 -4.16 -1.82 4.89
CA ARG A 159 -5.26 -1.76 5.86
C ARG A 159 -6.51 -1.13 5.25
N LEU A 160 -6.34 -0.11 4.42
CA LEU A 160 -7.44 0.50 3.68
C LEU A 160 -8.11 -0.50 2.74
N TYR A 161 -7.34 -1.21 1.92
CA TYR A 161 -7.87 -2.25 1.03
C TYR A 161 -8.56 -3.39 1.79
N GLN A 162 -8.01 -3.83 2.91
CA GLN A 162 -8.67 -4.83 3.78
C GLN A 162 -9.99 -4.33 4.38
N ARG A 163 -10.10 -3.03 4.64
CA ARG A 163 -11.36 -2.43 5.10
C ARG A 163 -12.38 -2.40 3.97
N LEU A 164 -11.95 -2.04 2.75
CA LEU A 164 -12.80 -1.99 1.57
C LEU A 164 -13.26 -3.39 1.11
N SER A 165 -12.45 -4.42 1.31
CA SER A 165 -12.83 -5.79 0.95
C SER A 165 -13.93 -6.38 1.85
N ARG A 166 -14.15 -5.81 3.04
CA ARG A 166 -15.15 -6.26 4.03
C ARG A 166 -16.37 -5.35 4.10
N MET A 167 -16.40 -4.31 3.27
CA MET A 167 -17.43 -3.29 3.29
C MET A 167 -18.73 -3.86 2.67
N PRO A 168 -19.89 -3.69 3.32
CA PRO A 168 -21.17 -4.02 2.71
C PRO A 168 -21.42 -3.18 1.46
N VAL A 169 -21.98 -3.83 0.44
CA VAL A 169 -22.37 -3.18 -0.83
C VAL A 169 -23.88 -3.28 -1.00
N GLU A 170 -24.51 -2.14 -1.30
CA GLU A 170 -25.93 -2.03 -1.63
C GLU A 170 -26.12 -1.40 -2.99
N VAL A 171 -27.07 -1.92 -3.77
CA VAL A 171 -27.37 -1.43 -5.11
C VAL A 171 -28.77 -0.82 -5.12
N HIS A 172 -28.84 0.49 -5.29
CA HIS A 172 -30.09 1.24 -5.42
C HIS A 172 -30.40 1.48 -6.89
N HIS A 173 -31.66 1.33 -7.27
CA HIS A 173 -32.17 1.60 -8.62
C HIS A 173 -33.42 2.49 -8.51
N PRO A 174 -33.69 3.36 -9.48
CA PRO A 174 -34.90 4.18 -9.48
C PRO A 174 -36.13 3.27 -9.52
N SER A 175 -37.15 3.68 -8.75
CA SER A 175 -38.46 3.04 -8.61
C SER A 175 -39.18 2.92 -9.95
#